data_AF-A0A1F2RNE5-F1
#
_entry.id   AF-A0A1F2RNE5-F1
#
_cell.length_a   1.000
_cell.length_b   1.000
_cell.length_c   1.000
_cell.angle_alpha   90.00
_cell.angle_beta   90.00
_cell.angle_gamma   90.00
#
_symmetry.space_group_name_H-M   'P 1'
#
loop_
_entity.id
_entity.type
_entity.pdbx_description
1 polymer ?
#
loop_
_entity_poly.entity_id
_entity_poly.type
_entity_poly.pdbx_seq_one_letter_code
_entity_poly.pdbx_strand_id
1 'polypeptide(L)'
;MDILLLQEEIRKLLKERIALGATQKQVADALNIEQAHVSRFLHGQGNFRLTTLSLLMRYLKVEVEDLISVEEIIRRAPRLDYSDSDYTDVPMLKGKLGPGQPFPVEGKIGGYRAFLRNFISVFHRPVLISVGPREEAMIPAIQPLDLVLLDTNPAKRKAPLLNRIYAVSFEDGSGLRHCGLAGGSVLLVPENTRSYEGGPAEVSLSKVDILSIVRGEVVWVGREL
;
A
#
# COMPACT_ATOMS: atom_id res chain seq x y z
N MET A 1 -10.93 -16.72 -9.08
CA MET A 1 -11.14 -16.36 -7.66
C MET A 1 -12.42 -17.03 -7.23
N ASP A 2 -12.37 -17.81 -6.14
CA ASP A 2 -13.55 -18.45 -5.57
C ASP A 2 -14.50 -17.36 -5.02
N ILE A 3 -15.80 -17.51 -5.26
CA ILE A 3 -16.83 -16.58 -4.81
C ILE A 3 -16.88 -16.49 -3.28
N LEU A 4 -16.50 -17.57 -2.57
CA LEU A 4 -16.38 -17.58 -1.11
C LEU A 4 -15.25 -16.66 -0.63
N LEU A 5 -14.08 -16.73 -1.28
CA LEU A 5 -12.93 -15.87 -0.98
C LEU A 5 -13.25 -14.38 -1.22
N LEU A 6 -13.94 -14.09 -2.33
CA LEU A 6 -14.41 -12.74 -2.66
C LEU A 6 -15.31 -12.17 -1.55
N GLN A 7 -16.22 -12.99 -1.03
CA GLN A 7 -17.12 -12.56 0.05
C GLN A 7 -16.39 -12.31 1.36
N GLU A 8 -15.36 -13.10 1.67
CA GLU A 8 -14.53 -12.92 2.87
C GLU A 8 -13.77 -11.58 2.84
N GLU A 9 -13.14 -11.25 1.71
CA GLU A 9 -12.39 -9.99 1.57
C GLU A 9 -13.32 -8.77 1.57
N ILE A 10 -14.46 -8.84 0.89
CA ILE A 10 -15.48 -7.78 0.94
C ILE A 10 -16.01 -7.60 2.38
N ARG A 11 -16.19 -8.70 3.12
CA ARG A 11 -16.61 -8.65 4.53
C ARG A 11 -15.58 -7.95 5.40
N LYS A 12 -14.29 -8.21 5.16
CA LYS A 12 -13.19 -7.56 5.88
C LYS A 12 -13.16 -6.05 5.61
N LEU A 13 -13.21 -5.65 4.34
CA LEU A 13 -13.25 -4.23 3.96
C LEU A 13 -14.48 -3.50 4.52
N LEU A 14 -15.63 -4.18 4.56
CA LEU A 14 -16.84 -3.61 5.15
C LEU A 14 -16.69 -3.41 6.67
N LYS A 15 -16.06 -4.34 7.39
CA LYS A 15 -15.74 -4.19 8.82
C LYS A 15 -14.83 -3.00 9.07
N GLU A 16 -13.78 -2.84 8.25
CA GLU A 16 -12.87 -1.71 8.32
C GLU A 16 -13.60 -0.39 8.06
N ARG A 17 -14.50 -0.34 7.07
CA ARG A 17 -15.30 0.86 6.78
C ARG A 17 -16.23 1.25 7.92
N ILE A 18 -16.81 0.27 8.60
CA ILE A 18 -17.65 0.51 9.79
C ILE A 18 -16.80 1.00 10.97
N ALA A 19 -15.61 0.42 11.16
CA ALA A 19 -14.66 0.91 12.17
C ALA A 19 -14.21 2.35 11.92
N LEU A 20 -14.17 2.78 10.65
CA LEU A 20 -13.88 4.14 10.21
C LEU A 20 -15.09 5.11 10.32
N GLY A 21 -16.20 4.68 10.91
CA GLY A 21 -17.34 5.55 11.25
C GLY A 21 -18.58 5.40 10.36
N ALA A 22 -18.60 4.48 9.40
CA ALA A 22 -19.83 4.15 8.67
C ALA A 22 -20.77 3.31 9.56
N THR A 23 -22.06 3.64 9.60
CA THR A 23 -23.05 2.83 10.33
C THR A 23 -23.57 1.69 9.45
N GLN A 24 -23.93 0.55 10.07
CA GLN A 24 -24.59 -0.55 9.36
C GLN A 24 -25.88 -0.10 8.66
N LYS A 25 -26.58 0.90 9.23
CA LYS A 25 -27.79 1.49 8.64
C LYS A 25 -27.48 2.25 7.34
N GLN A 26 -26.43 3.08 7.32
CA GLN A 26 -26.01 3.77 6.09
C GLN A 26 -25.59 2.81 4.97
N VAL A 27 -24.96 1.69 5.33
CA VAL A 27 -24.61 0.62 4.37
C VAL A 27 -25.90 -0.04 3.85
N ALA A 28 -26.83 -0.36 4.73
CA ALA A 28 -28.11 -0.98 4.38
C ALA A 28 -28.94 -0.08 3.43
N ASP A 29 -29.04 1.21 3.76
CA ASP A 29 -29.73 2.23 2.96
C ASP A 29 -29.10 2.37 1.57
N ALA A 30 -27.76 2.38 1.48
CA ALA A 30 -27.04 2.50 0.20
C ALA A 30 -27.18 1.26 -0.70
N LEU A 31 -27.38 0.09 -0.11
CA LEU A 31 -27.58 -1.17 -0.82
C LEU A 31 -29.06 -1.48 -1.06
N ASN A 32 -29.97 -0.69 -0.51
CA ASN A 32 -31.42 -0.93 -0.48
C ASN A 32 -31.77 -2.32 0.08
N ILE A 33 -31.18 -2.68 1.22
CA ILE A 33 -31.45 -3.93 1.94
C ILE A 33 -31.72 -3.67 3.43
N GLU A 34 -32.24 -4.66 4.14
CA GLU A 34 -32.41 -4.56 5.59
C GLU A 34 -31.07 -4.57 6.33
N GLN A 35 -30.96 -3.73 7.38
CA GLN A 35 -29.79 -3.71 8.27
C GLN A 35 -29.49 -5.08 8.88
N ALA A 36 -30.51 -5.91 9.12
CA ALA A 36 -30.36 -7.27 9.60
C ALA A 36 -29.51 -8.13 8.64
N HIS A 37 -29.64 -7.95 7.33
CA HIS A 37 -28.83 -8.66 6.34
C HIS A 37 -27.37 -8.21 6.34
N VAL A 38 -27.11 -6.91 6.52
CA VAL A 38 -25.75 -6.37 6.69
C VAL A 38 -25.11 -6.96 7.95
N SER A 39 -25.85 -6.98 9.06
CA SER A 39 -25.36 -7.57 10.32
C SER A 39 -25.04 -9.05 10.17
N ARG A 40 -25.93 -9.87 9.57
CA ARG A 40 -25.67 -11.31 9.36
C ARG A 40 -24.46 -11.55 8.47
N PHE A 41 -24.29 -10.75 7.42
CA PHE A 41 -23.12 -10.84 6.54
C PHE A 41 -21.82 -10.53 7.30
N LEU A 42 -21.80 -9.48 8.13
CA LEU A 42 -20.63 -9.11 8.94
C LEU A 42 -20.23 -10.19 9.96
N HIS A 43 -21.21 -10.88 10.54
CA HIS A 43 -21.00 -11.98 11.49
C HIS A 43 -20.72 -13.33 10.80
N GLY A 44 -20.64 -13.38 9.46
CA GLY A 44 -20.40 -14.62 8.71
C GLY A 44 -21.59 -15.60 8.73
N GLN A 45 -22.77 -15.15 9.18
CA GLN A 45 -23.99 -15.95 9.28
C GLN A 45 -24.86 -15.87 8.03
N GLY A 46 -24.37 -15.22 6.97
CA GLY A 46 -25.07 -15.05 5.70
C GLY A 46 -24.12 -14.61 4.61
N ASN A 47 -24.43 -15.03 3.38
CA ASN A 47 -23.70 -14.67 2.17
C ASN A 47 -24.56 -13.74 1.32
N PHE A 48 -23.92 -12.80 0.62
CA PHE A 48 -24.62 -11.97 -0.33
C PHE A 48 -24.70 -12.62 -1.70
N ARG A 49 -25.79 -12.32 -2.42
CA ARG A 49 -25.90 -12.66 -3.83
C ARG A 49 -24.94 -11.78 -4.63
N LEU A 50 -24.52 -12.27 -5.79
CA LEU A 50 -23.58 -11.56 -6.67
C LEU A 50 -24.02 -10.12 -6.98
N THR A 51 -25.33 -9.91 -7.20
CA THR A 51 -25.90 -8.58 -7.44
C THR A 51 -25.70 -7.61 -6.27
N THR A 52 -25.88 -8.08 -5.04
CA THR A 52 -25.66 -7.30 -3.82
C THR A 52 -24.17 -7.07 -3.59
N LEU A 53 -23.31 -8.04 -3.91
CA LEU A 53 -21.86 -7.88 -3.85
C LEU A 53 -21.37 -6.79 -4.82
N SER A 54 -21.89 -6.75 -6.05
CA SER A 54 -21.54 -5.71 -7.03
C SER A 54 -21.95 -4.31 -6.56
N LEU A 55 -23.11 -4.18 -5.92
CA LEU A 55 -23.55 -2.92 -5.31
C LEU A 55 -22.64 -2.51 -4.14
N LEU A 56 -22.24 -3.47 -3.32
CA LEU A 56 -21.33 -3.27 -2.19
C LEU A 56 -19.93 -2.86 -2.62
N MET A 57 -19.38 -3.48 -3.67
CA MET A 57 -18.11 -3.10 -4.27
C MET A 57 -18.14 -1.66 -4.81
N ARG A 58 -19.23 -1.28 -5.50
CA ARG A 58 -19.44 0.11 -5.94
C ARG A 58 -19.52 1.09 -4.77
N TYR A 59 -20.26 0.74 -3.72
CA TYR A 59 -20.37 1.56 -2.51
C TYR A 59 -19.02 1.76 -1.81
N LEU A 60 -18.23 0.68 -1.72
CA LEU A 60 -16.89 0.71 -1.13
C LEU A 60 -15.83 1.32 -2.08
N LYS A 61 -16.17 1.57 -3.35
CA LYS A 61 -15.27 2.01 -4.42
C LYS A 61 -14.07 1.07 -4.63
N VAL A 62 -14.35 -0.23 -4.67
CA VAL A 62 -13.33 -1.29 -4.78
C VAL A 62 -13.60 -2.08 -6.05
N GLU A 63 -12.57 -2.30 -6.87
CA GLU A 63 -12.66 -3.18 -8.04
C GLU A 63 -12.31 -4.62 -7.69
N VAL A 64 -12.66 -5.56 -8.57
CA VAL A 64 -12.38 -7.01 -8.34
C VAL A 64 -10.88 -7.26 -8.19
N GLU A 65 -10.07 -6.44 -8.86
CA GLU A 65 -8.60 -6.50 -8.83
C GLU A 65 -8.03 -6.03 -7.49
N ASP A 66 -8.68 -5.07 -6.82
CA ASP A 66 -8.27 -4.57 -5.49
C ASP A 66 -8.54 -5.58 -4.36
N LEU A 67 -9.42 -6.56 -4.62
CA LEU A 67 -9.80 -7.61 -3.67
C LEU A 67 -8.84 -8.80 -3.66
N ILE A 68 -7.93 -8.87 -4.63
CA ILE A 68 -6.93 -9.94 -4.67
C ILE A 68 -5.76 -9.52 -3.77
N SER A 69 -5.63 -10.18 -2.62
CA SER A 69 -4.52 -9.93 -1.72
C SER A 69 -3.18 -10.21 -2.40
N VAL A 70 -2.15 -9.44 -2.03
CA VAL A 70 -0.78 -9.67 -2.48
C VAL A 70 -0.36 -11.12 -2.20
N GLU A 71 -0.79 -11.71 -1.08
CA GLU A 71 -0.56 -13.12 -0.76
C GLU A 71 -1.16 -14.10 -1.79
N GLU A 72 -2.38 -13.85 -2.28
CA GLU A 72 -3.05 -14.73 -3.24
C GLU A 72 -2.49 -14.56 -4.66
N ILE A 73 -2.03 -13.34 -5.01
CA ILE A 73 -1.26 -13.09 -6.24
C ILE A 73 0.09 -13.83 -6.18
N ILE A 74 0.80 -13.72 -5.06
CA ILE A 74 2.07 -14.41 -4.78
C ILE A 74 1.91 -15.94 -4.79
N ARG A 75 0.73 -16.46 -4.42
CA ARG A 75 0.41 -17.89 -4.44
C ARG A 75 0.14 -18.43 -5.85
N ARG A 76 -0.40 -17.60 -6.74
CA ARG A 76 -0.82 -18.00 -8.10
C ARG A 76 0.17 -17.65 -9.19
N ALA A 77 1.15 -16.80 -8.90
CA ALA A 77 2.24 -16.53 -9.83
C ALA A 77 3.04 -17.82 -10.08
N PRO A 78 3.36 -18.16 -11.35
CA PRO A 78 4.25 -19.28 -11.65
C PRO A 78 5.62 -19.00 -11.03
N ARG A 79 5.93 -19.69 -9.92
CA ARG A 79 7.22 -19.61 -9.25
C ARG A 79 8.23 -20.48 -10.00
N LEU A 80 9.46 -20.00 -10.14
CA LEU A 80 10.60 -20.91 -10.16
C LEU A 80 10.60 -21.59 -8.78
N ASP A 81 10.49 -22.92 -8.76
CA ASP A 81 10.35 -23.68 -7.51
C ASP A 81 11.64 -23.59 -6.67
N TYR A 82 11.67 -22.60 -5.79
CA TYR A 82 12.74 -22.35 -4.81
C TYR A 82 12.42 -22.98 -3.46
N SER A 83 11.58 -24.02 -3.40
CA SER A 83 11.22 -24.68 -2.13
C SER A 83 12.45 -25.14 -1.32
N ASP A 84 13.53 -25.52 -2.02
CA ASP A 84 14.84 -25.89 -1.43
C ASP A 84 15.89 -24.76 -1.49
N SER A 85 15.50 -23.52 -1.79
CA SER A 85 16.44 -22.41 -1.94
C SER A 85 16.37 -21.40 -0.79
N ASP A 86 17.54 -20.85 -0.46
CA ASP A 86 17.71 -19.75 0.49
C ASP A 86 17.12 -18.42 0.00
N TYR A 87 16.49 -18.39 -1.18
CA TYR A 87 15.93 -17.20 -1.78
C TYR A 87 14.40 -17.17 -1.69
N THR A 88 13.87 -15.94 -1.63
CA THR A 88 12.45 -15.65 -1.74
C THR A 88 12.26 -14.56 -2.79
N ASP A 89 11.23 -14.72 -3.61
CA ASP A 89 10.82 -13.71 -4.57
C ASP A 89 10.13 -12.56 -3.84
N VAL A 90 10.59 -11.34 -4.10
CA VAL A 90 9.96 -10.09 -3.67
C VAL A 90 9.27 -9.47 -4.88
N PRO A 91 7.97 -9.11 -4.78
CA PRO A 91 7.25 -8.50 -5.89
C PRO A 91 7.76 -7.08 -6.16
N MET A 92 7.94 -6.77 -7.44
CA MET A 92 8.25 -5.44 -7.92
C MET A 92 7.00 -4.79 -8.50
N LEU A 93 6.61 -3.63 -7.97
CA LEU A 93 5.44 -2.90 -8.44
C LEU A 93 5.69 -2.27 -9.81
N LYS A 94 4.67 -2.27 -10.65
CA LYS A 94 4.67 -1.64 -11.97
C LYS A 94 4.43 -0.14 -11.80
N GLY A 95 5.47 0.64 -12.06
CA GLY A 95 5.45 2.10 -11.93
C GLY A 95 6.79 2.59 -11.39
N LYS A 96 6.91 3.90 -11.18
CA LYS A 96 8.08 4.50 -10.54
C LYS A 96 7.64 5.53 -9.50
N LEU A 97 8.47 5.74 -8.48
CA LEU A 97 8.31 6.87 -7.57
C LEU A 97 8.82 8.14 -8.24
N GLY A 98 8.17 9.26 -8.02
CA GLY A 98 8.69 10.55 -8.40
C GLY A 98 7.62 11.58 -8.75
N PRO A 99 8.05 12.83 -9.00
CA PRO A 99 7.14 13.95 -9.24
C PRO A 99 6.15 13.69 -10.38
N GLY A 100 4.88 14.00 -10.16
CA GLY A 100 3.81 13.83 -11.13
C GLY A 100 3.42 12.37 -11.42
N GLN A 101 3.98 11.40 -10.70
CA GLN A 101 3.63 9.99 -10.83
C GLN A 101 2.89 9.51 -9.58
N PRO A 102 1.68 8.93 -9.71
CA PRO A 102 0.99 8.38 -8.56
C PRO A 102 1.80 7.24 -7.95
N PHE A 103 1.64 7.02 -6.64
CA PHE A 103 2.28 5.89 -5.99
C PHE A 103 1.87 4.56 -6.66
N PRO A 104 2.83 3.68 -7.02
CA PRO A 104 2.52 2.42 -7.69
C PRO A 104 1.54 1.54 -6.89
N VAL A 105 0.52 1.01 -7.58
CA VAL A 105 -0.53 0.20 -6.96
C VAL A 105 0.01 -1.19 -6.62
N GLU A 106 -0.20 -1.64 -5.38
CA GLU A 106 0.32 -2.92 -4.86
C GLU A 106 -0.14 -4.16 -5.66
N GLY A 107 -1.32 -4.10 -6.30
CA GLY A 107 -1.84 -5.18 -7.15
C GLY A 107 -1.22 -5.26 -8.55
N LYS A 108 -0.48 -4.25 -9.00
CA LYS A 108 0.14 -4.23 -10.34
C LYS A 108 1.60 -4.63 -10.24
N ILE A 109 1.88 -5.92 -10.39
CA ILE A 109 3.24 -6.47 -10.32
C ILE A 109 3.90 -6.40 -11.71
N GLY A 110 5.05 -5.73 -11.80
CA GLY A 110 5.89 -5.63 -12.99
C GLY A 110 6.92 -6.74 -13.11
N GLY A 111 7.16 -7.50 -12.03
CA GLY A 111 8.06 -8.64 -11.99
C GLY A 111 8.40 -9.04 -10.57
N TYR A 112 9.42 -9.88 -10.43
CA TYR A 112 9.94 -10.34 -9.14
C TYR A 112 11.46 -10.22 -9.12
N ARG A 113 12.03 -10.08 -7.93
CA ARG A 113 13.47 -10.23 -7.69
C ARG A 113 13.71 -11.15 -6.52
N ALA A 114 14.71 -12.02 -6.67
CA ALA A 114 15.12 -12.93 -5.62
C ALA A 114 15.98 -12.20 -4.59
N PHE A 115 15.65 -12.36 -3.31
CA PHE A 115 16.45 -11.94 -2.17
C PHE A 115 16.68 -13.10 -1.22
N LEU A 116 17.72 -13.02 -0.39
CA LEU A 116 17.92 -14.00 0.68
C LEU A 116 16.73 -14.01 1.64
N ARG A 117 16.20 -15.19 1.92
CA ARG A 117 15.02 -15.43 2.75
C ARG A 117 15.21 -14.89 4.16
N ASN A 118 16.39 -15.10 4.75
CA ASN A 118 16.72 -14.59 6.09
C ASN A 118 16.66 -13.05 6.15
N PHE A 119 17.15 -12.37 5.11
CA PHE A 119 17.12 -10.92 4.99
C PHE A 119 15.69 -10.40 4.85
N ILE A 120 14.85 -11.05 4.05
CA ILE A 120 13.46 -10.61 3.81
C ILE A 120 12.53 -10.91 4.98
N SER A 121 12.77 -12.00 5.73
CA SER A 121 11.87 -12.49 6.77
C SER A 121 11.57 -11.51 7.91
N VAL A 122 12.39 -10.47 8.08
CA VAL A 122 12.21 -9.45 9.13
C VAL A 122 11.28 -8.31 8.72
N PHE A 123 10.92 -8.19 7.44
CA PHE A 123 10.11 -7.10 6.91
C PHE A 123 8.64 -7.50 6.74
N HIS A 124 7.72 -6.56 6.94
CA HIS A 124 6.31 -6.80 6.77
C HIS A 124 5.90 -6.48 5.34
N ARG A 125 5.45 -7.51 4.59
CA ARG A 125 4.99 -7.39 3.20
C ARG A 125 5.92 -6.51 2.34
N PRO A 126 7.19 -6.93 2.17
CA PRO A 126 8.15 -6.11 1.46
C PRO A 126 7.84 -6.05 -0.04
N VAL A 127 8.01 -4.87 -0.63
CA VAL A 127 7.79 -4.62 -2.07
C VAL A 127 8.93 -3.83 -2.67
N LEU A 128 9.28 -4.13 -3.92
CA LEU A 128 10.26 -3.36 -4.69
C LEU A 128 9.58 -2.30 -5.55
N ILE A 129 10.19 -1.12 -5.64
CA ILE A 129 9.75 -0.05 -6.54
C ILE A 129 10.96 0.62 -7.19
N SER A 130 10.85 0.98 -8.47
CA SER A 130 11.85 1.80 -9.15
C SER A 130 11.72 3.27 -8.79
N VAL A 131 12.85 3.94 -8.64
CA VAL A 131 12.97 5.38 -8.51
C VAL A 131 12.88 6.01 -9.91
N GLY A 132 12.06 7.04 -10.04
CA GLY A 132 11.84 7.75 -11.29
C GLY A 132 13.07 8.57 -11.69
N PRO A 133 13.20 8.92 -12.99
CA PRO A 133 14.33 9.70 -13.47
C PRO A 133 14.36 11.15 -12.97
N ARG A 134 13.27 11.62 -12.35
CA ARG A 134 13.09 12.98 -11.84
C ARG A 134 12.94 13.05 -10.33
N GLU A 135 13.08 11.91 -9.64
CA GLU A 135 13.12 11.87 -8.17
C GLU A 135 14.55 12.20 -7.73
N GLU A 136 14.76 13.44 -7.29
CA GLU A 136 16.09 13.96 -6.93
C GLU A 136 16.20 14.31 -5.45
N ALA A 137 15.10 14.25 -4.71
CA ALA A 137 15.01 14.72 -3.34
C ALA A 137 15.88 13.95 -2.35
N MET A 138 16.29 12.72 -2.67
CA MET A 138 17.10 11.87 -1.79
C MET A 138 18.55 11.69 -2.25
N ILE A 139 19.01 12.50 -3.20
CA ILE A 139 20.43 12.53 -3.57
C ILE A 139 21.24 13.11 -2.39
N PRO A 140 22.37 12.50 -1.99
CA PRO A 140 23.07 11.40 -2.67
C PRO A 140 22.67 9.98 -2.24
N ALA A 141 21.93 9.81 -1.14
CA ALA A 141 21.62 8.50 -0.56
C ALA A 141 20.87 7.56 -1.51
N ILE A 142 19.95 8.10 -2.31
CA ILE A 142 19.19 7.36 -3.33
C ILE A 142 19.20 8.18 -4.61
N GLN A 143 19.53 7.52 -5.71
CA GLN A 143 19.67 8.15 -7.00
C GLN A 143 18.46 7.83 -7.90
N PRO A 144 18.21 8.67 -8.92
CA PRO A 144 17.30 8.32 -10.00
C PRO A 144 17.60 6.95 -10.58
N LEU A 145 16.56 6.20 -10.93
CA LEU A 145 16.62 4.84 -11.51
C LEU A 145 17.10 3.72 -10.58
N ASP A 146 17.40 4.00 -9.31
CA ASP A 146 17.61 2.96 -8.32
C ASP A 146 16.34 2.13 -8.08
N LEU A 147 16.50 0.96 -7.48
CA LEU A 147 15.44 0.17 -6.89
C LEU A 147 15.47 0.32 -5.38
N VAL A 148 14.29 0.51 -4.78
CA VAL A 148 14.12 0.56 -3.34
C VAL A 148 13.24 -0.58 -2.87
N LEU A 149 13.65 -1.24 -1.78
CA LEU A 149 12.85 -2.20 -1.05
C LEU A 149 12.12 -1.49 0.08
N LEU A 150 10.80 -1.61 0.11
CA LEU A 150 9.96 -0.99 1.11
C LEU A 150 9.46 -2.02 2.11
N ASP A 151 9.65 -1.76 3.40
CA ASP A 151 8.91 -2.41 4.48
C ASP A 151 7.57 -1.68 4.69
N THR A 152 6.44 -2.36 4.49
CA THR A 152 5.11 -1.76 4.55
C THR A 152 4.47 -1.90 5.93
N ASN A 153 5.26 -2.23 6.96
CA ASN A 153 4.81 -2.35 8.35
C ASN A 153 4.01 -1.13 8.83
N PRO A 154 2.70 -1.28 9.14
CA PRO A 154 1.87 -0.16 9.58
C PRO A 154 2.37 0.56 10.82
N ALA A 155 3.02 -0.14 11.76
CA ALA A 155 3.53 0.48 12.99
C ALA A 155 4.68 1.46 12.69
N LYS A 156 5.61 1.07 11.82
CA LYS A 156 6.73 1.93 11.40
C LYS A 156 6.24 3.15 10.61
N ARG A 157 5.23 2.97 9.76
CA ARG A 157 4.63 4.05 8.95
C ARG A 157 3.77 5.02 9.76
N LYS A 158 3.12 4.56 10.84
CA LYS A 158 2.36 5.43 11.75
C LYS A 158 3.24 6.30 12.65
N ALA A 159 4.48 5.89 12.88
CA ALA A 159 5.44 6.60 13.72
C ALA A 159 6.79 6.72 12.99
N PRO A 160 6.84 7.44 11.86
CA PRO A 160 8.05 7.55 11.07
C PRO A 160 9.14 8.31 11.84
N LEU A 161 10.36 7.79 11.75
CA LEU A 161 11.56 8.39 12.32
C LEU A 161 12.26 9.27 11.28
N LEU A 162 12.60 10.50 11.67
CA LEU A 162 13.19 11.50 10.77
C LEU A 162 14.54 11.08 10.17
N ASN A 163 15.27 10.17 10.81
CA ASN A 163 16.54 9.63 10.30
C ASN A 163 16.38 8.42 9.35
N ARG A 164 15.15 8.06 8.98
CA ARG A 164 14.83 7.02 8.01
C ARG A 164 14.23 7.62 6.75
N ILE A 165 14.32 6.90 5.65
CA ILE A 165 13.78 7.31 4.35
C ILE A 165 12.50 6.50 4.11
N TYR A 166 11.46 7.17 3.62
CA TYR A 166 10.18 6.56 3.33
C TYR A 166 9.76 6.88 1.91
N ALA A 167 9.06 5.93 1.30
CA ALA A 167 8.26 6.23 0.13
C ALA A 167 6.94 6.88 0.56
N VAL A 168 6.64 8.01 -0.05
CA VAL A 168 5.49 8.84 0.28
C VAL A 168 4.58 9.04 -0.93
N SER A 169 3.29 9.19 -0.67
CA SER A 169 2.28 9.59 -1.63
C SER A 169 1.72 10.96 -1.22
N PHE A 170 1.56 11.83 -2.19
CA PHE A 170 0.93 13.15 -2.04
C PHE A 170 -0.04 13.35 -3.20
N GLU A 171 -0.82 14.43 -3.16
CA GLU A 171 -1.91 14.68 -4.14
C GLU A 171 -1.38 14.73 -5.58
N ASP A 172 -0.20 15.33 -5.78
CA ASP A 172 0.43 15.53 -7.09
C ASP A 172 1.46 14.45 -7.47
N GLY A 173 1.54 13.34 -6.72
CA GLY A 173 2.42 12.23 -7.08
C GLY A 173 2.96 11.42 -5.90
N SER A 174 4.19 10.95 -6.05
CA SER A 174 4.87 10.12 -5.06
C SER A 174 6.35 10.42 -5.07
N GLY A 175 7.06 10.02 -4.03
CA GLY A 175 8.50 10.24 -3.97
C GLY A 175 9.14 9.65 -2.73
N LEU A 176 10.39 10.02 -2.48
CA LEU A 176 11.15 9.56 -1.33
C LEU A 176 11.50 10.72 -0.41
N ARG A 177 11.24 10.59 0.90
CA ARG A 177 11.50 11.67 1.88
C ARG A 177 11.91 11.10 3.23
N HIS A 178 12.67 11.87 3.99
CA HIS A 178 12.68 11.72 5.44
C HIS A 178 11.33 12.12 6.01
N CYS A 179 10.80 11.34 6.95
CA CYS A 179 9.49 11.59 7.55
C CYS A 179 9.59 11.69 9.07
N GLY A 180 8.94 12.70 9.66
CA GLY A 180 8.84 12.84 11.11
C GLY A 180 7.48 13.36 11.55
N LEU A 181 7.03 12.98 12.74
CA LEU A 181 5.80 13.52 13.32
C LEU A 181 6.08 14.82 14.08
N ALA A 182 5.26 15.85 13.85
CA ALA A 182 5.29 17.09 14.59
C ALA A 182 3.87 17.63 14.78
N GLY A 183 3.40 17.76 16.03
CA GLY A 183 2.19 18.51 16.34
C GLY A 183 0.89 18.10 15.64
N GLY A 184 0.74 16.82 15.25
CA GLY A 184 -0.43 16.36 14.47
C GLY A 184 -0.26 16.49 12.94
N SER A 185 0.94 16.79 12.49
CA SER A 185 1.36 16.79 11.09
C SER A 185 2.48 15.77 10.85
N VAL A 186 2.68 15.41 9.59
CA VAL A 186 3.90 14.74 9.12
C VAL A 186 4.78 15.74 8.37
N LEU A 187 6.04 15.83 8.80
CA LEU A 187 7.10 16.57 8.13
C LEU A 187 7.74 15.67 7.08
N LEU A 188 7.82 16.17 5.86
CA LEU A 188 8.45 15.52 4.72
C LEU A 188 9.69 16.33 4.34
N VAL A 189 10.86 15.76 4.57
CA VAL A 189 12.12 16.47 4.42
C VAL A 189 12.93 15.82 3.29
N PRO A 190 13.24 16.55 2.21
CA PRO A 190 14.21 16.08 1.22
C PRO A 190 15.62 16.15 1.81
N GLU A 191 16.49 15.22 1.41
CA GLU A 191 17.93 15.31 1.70
C GLU A 191 18.61 16.33 0.76
N ASN A 192 18.20 16.32 -0.51
CA ASN A 192 18.66 17.27 -1.52
C ASN A 192 17.81 18.55 -1.50
N THR A 193 18.29 19.56 -0.77
CA THR A 193 17.65 20.89 -0.68
C THR A 193 17.68 21.69 -1.98
N ARG A 194 18.42 21.24 -3.01
CA ARG A 194 18.48 21.86 -4.33
C ARG A 194 17.59 21.17 -5.36
N SER A 195 16.88 20.11 -4.98
CA SER A 195 15.99 19.39 -5.89
C SER A 195 14.85 20.28 -6.38
N TYR A 196 14.38 20.00 -7.60
CA TYR A 196 13.22 20.68 -8.18
C TYR A 196 11.92 20.47 -7.39
N GLU A 197 11.89 19.47 -6.51
CA GLU A 197 10.74 19.08 -5.70
C GLU A 197 10.53 19.97 -4.48
N GLY A 198 11.41 20.95 -4.25
CA GLY A 198 11.28 21.97 -3.21
C GLY A 198 11.91 21.60 -1.87
N GLY A 199 11.62 22.42 -0.86
CA GLY A 199 12.13 22.26 0.51
C GLY A 199 11.25 21.34 1.38
N PRO A 200 11.48 21.34 2.69
CA PRO A 200 10.62 20.63 3.64
C PRO A 200 9.16 21.01 3.49
N ALA A 201 8.28 20.01 3.52
CA ALA A 201 6.84 20.18 3.48
C ALA A 201 6.20 19.63 4.76
N GLU A 202 5.11 20.27 5.20
CA GLU A 202 4.33 19.81 6.34
C GLU A 202 2.92 19.44 5.87
N VAL A 203 2.47 18.23 6.19
CA VAL A 203 1.13 17.76 5.83
C VAL A 203 0.34 17.50 7.10
N SER A 204 -0.76 18.25 7.28
CA SER A 204 -1.66 18.09 8.42
C SER A 204 -2.39 16.74 8.36
N LEU A 205 -2.40 16.00 9.47
CA LEU A 205 -3.11 14.72 9.58
C LEU A 205 -4.58 14.89 10.03
N SER A 206 -5.08 16.13 10.13
CA SER A 206 -6.46 16.41 10.58
C SER A 206 -7.55 15.81 9.70
N LYS A 207 -7.25 15.59 8.41
CA LYS A 207 -8.21 15.09 7.41
C LYS A 207 -7.70 13.90 6.60
N VAL A 208 -6.46 13.48 6.83
CA VAL A 208 -5.76 12.47 6.01
C VAL A 208 -5.07 11.46 6.93
N ASP A 209 -5.21 10.17 6.64
CA ASP A 209 -4.51 9.12 7.38
C ASP A 209 -3.03 9.15 7.00
N ILE A 210 -2.14 9.14 8.00
CA ILE A 210 -0.69 9.03 7.78
C ILE A 210 -0.34 7.82 6.92
N LEU A 211 -1.09 6.72 7.01
CA LEU A 211 -0.86 5.52 6.19
C LEU A 211 -1.16 5.72 4.70
N SER A 212 -1.98 6.72 4.35
CA SER A 212 -2.16 7.11 2.94
C SER A 212 -0.98 7.95 2.42
N ILE A 213 -0.26 8.63 3.32
CA ILE A 213 0.90 9.47 2.98
C ILE A 213 2.17 8.62 3.00
N VAL A 214 2.50 8.00 4.12
CA VAL A 214 3.69 7.17 4.31
C VAL A 214 3.37 5.74 3.86
N ARG A 215 3.89 5.35 2.71
CA ARG A 215 3.55 4.08 2.04
C ARG A 215 4.48 2.93 2.42
N GLY A 216 5.74 3.21 2.74
CA GLY A 216 6.68 2.21 3.26
C GLY A 216 8.02 2.81 3.66
N GLU A 217 8.72 2.16 4.58
CA GLU A 217 10.10 2.52 4.95
C GLU A 217 11.08 1.89 3.97
N VAL A 218 12.03 2.67 3.45
CA VAL A 218 13.11 2.14 2.62
C VAL A 218 14.10 1.38 3.49
N VAL A 219 14.21 0.08 3.25
CA VAL A 219 15.09 -0.83 4.02
C VAL A 219 16.27 -1.35 3.21
N TRP A 220 16.24 -1.18 1.89
CA TRP A 220 17.35 -1.52 0.99
C TRP A 220 17.28 -0.69 -0.29
N VAL A 221 18.44 -0.43 -0.87
CA VAL A 221 18.62 0.27 -2.15
C VAL A 221 19.59 -0.53 -2.99
N GLY A 222 19.31 -0.66 -4.29
CA GLY A 222 20.25 -1.22 -5.24
C GLY A 222 19.98 -0.72 -6.65
N ARG A 223 20.88 -1.04 -7.57
CA ARG A 223 20.82 -0.57 -8.95
C ARG A 223 20.91 -1.75 -9.90
N GLU A 224 20.05 -1.72 -10.90
CA GLU A 224 20.20 -2.58 -12.08
C GLU A 224 21.07 -1.84 -13.09
N LEU A 225 22.14 -2.49 -13.52
CA LEU A 225 23.08 -1.98 -14.53
C LEU A 225 22.74 -2.54 -15.91
#